data_AF-G7YJE0-F1
#
_entry.id   AF-G7YJE0-F1
#
_cell.length_a   1.000
_cell.length_b   1.000
_cell.length_c   1.000
_cell.angle_alpha   90.00
_cell.angle_beta   90.00
_cell.angle_gamma   90.00
#
_symmetry.space_group_name_H-M   'P 1'
#
loop_
_entity.id
_entity.type
_entity.pdbx_description
1 polymer ?
#
loop_
_entity_poly.entity_id
_entity_poly.type
_entity_poly.pdbx_seq_one_letter_code
_entity_poly.pdbx_strand_id
1 'polypeptide(L)' 'MRYLAAYMLCQLGGKERPTAADIQNILSSVGIEHESDRISKVSSGFVITRRLNVASIRA' A
#
# COMPACT_ATOMS: atom_id res chain seq x y z
N MET A 1 2.37 4.42 9.59
CA MET A 1 1.82 5.26 8.50
C MET A 1 2.70 5.32 7.23
N ARG A 2 4.04 5.17 7.31
CA ARG A 2 4.96 5.32 6.14
C ARG A 2 4.71 4.32 4.99
N TYR A 3 4.38 3.08 5.32
CA TYR A 3 4.11 2.00 4.34
C TYR A 3 2.85 2.22 3.50
N LEU A 4 1.78 2.76 4.12
CA LEU A 4 0.52 3.06 3.43
C LEU A 4 0.70 4.21 2.44
N ALA A 5 1.47 5.23 2.82
CA ALA A 5 1.81 6.35 1.94
C ALA A 5 2.63 5.88 0.73
N ALA A 6 3.66 5.05 0.95
CA ALA A 6 4.44 4.47 -0.15
C ALA A 6 3.57 3.61 -1.09
N TYR A 7 2.65 2.81 -0.53
CA TYR A 7 1.69 2.02 -1.31
C TYR A 7 0.77 2.93 -2.16
N MET A 8 0.24 4.00 -1.59
CA MET A 8 -0.60 4.97 -2.29
C MET A 8 0.17 5.74 -3.37
N LEU A 9 1.44 6.07 -3.15
CA LEU A 9 2.29 6.71 -4.14
C LEU A 9 2.54 5.80 -5.35
N CYS A 10 2.82 4.51 -5.13
CA CYS A 10 2.91 3.56 -6.24
C CYS A 10 1.60 3.46 -7.02
N GLN A 11 0.47 3.43 -6.32
CA GLN A 11 -0.83 3.27 -6.95
C GLN A 11 -1.26 4.52 -7.74
N LEU A 12 -0.91 5.72 -7.25
CA LEU A 12 -1.06 6.98 -7.98
C LEU A 12 -0.08 7.09 -9.15
N GLY A 13 1.12 6.51 -9.03
CA GLY A 13 2.11 6.42 -10.10
C GLY A 13 1.79 5.41 -11.20
N GLY A 14 0.56 4.87 -11.25
CA GLY A 14 0.11 3.94 -12.29
C GLY A 14 0.46 2.47 -12.04
N LYS A 15 1.10 2.13 -10.92
CA LYS A 15 1.30 0.72 -10.51
C LYS A 15 0.12 0.25 -9.68
N GLU A 16 -0.93 -0.24 -10.36
CA GLU A 16 -2.16 -0.74 -9.71
C GLU A 16 -1.93 -1.81 -8.63
N ARG A 17 -0.85 -2.59 -8.75
CA ARG A 17 -0.46 -3.61 -7.78
C ARG A 17 0.98 -3.35 -7.33
N PRO A 18 1.19 -2.41 -6.39
CA PRO A 18 2.50 -2.17 -5.81
C PRO A 18 3.01 -3.47 -5.18
N THR A 19 4.18 -3.94 -5.60
CA THR A 19 4.82 -5.09 -4.97
C THR A 19 5.65 -4.67 -3.77
N ALA A 20 6.00 -5.63 -2.90
CA ALA A 20 6.85 -5.35 -1.75
C ALA A 20 8.18 -4.68 -2.15
N ALA A 21 8.76 -5.08 -3.29
CA ALA A 21 9.97 -4.49 -3.83
C ALA A 21 9.81 -3.01 -4.21
N ASP A 22 8.67 -2.63 -4.80
CA ASP A 22 8.40 -1.23 -5.15
C ASP A 22 8.31 -0.35 -3.88
N ILE A 23 7.66 -0.88 -2.84
CA ILE A 23 7.50 -0.19 -1.55
C ILE A 23 8.86 -0.06 -0.85
N GLN A 24 9.69 -1.10 -0.88
CA GLN A 24 11.06 -1.04 -0.34
C GLN A 24 11.90 0.01 -1.07
N ASN A 25 11.85 0.07 -2.40
CA ASN A 25 12.58 1.07 -3.17
C ASN A 25 12.18 2.50 -2.79
N ILE A 26 10.88 2.78 -2.62
CA ILE A 26 10.42 4.11 -2.18
C ILE A 26 10.88 4.40 -0.76
N LEU A 27 10.77 3.45 0.17
CA LEU A 27 11.17 3.66 1.57
C LEU A 27 12.69 3.85 1.70
N SER A 28 13.49 3.09 0.94
CA SER A 28 14.93 3.28 0.84
C SER A 28 15.30 4.61 0.18
N SER A 29 14.55 5.05 -0.83
CA SER A 29 14.75 6.38 -1.44
C SER A 29 14.49 7.54 -0.48
N VAL A 30 13.69 7.32 0.56
CA VAL A 30 13.37 8.33 1.60
C VAL A 30 14.22 8.11 2.87
N GLY A 31 15.12 7.12 2.88
CA GLY A 31 15.99 6.82 4.03
C GLY A 31 15.25 6.22 5.23
N ILE A 32 14.13 5.54 4.98
CA ILE A 32 13.30 4.91 6.01
C ILE A 32 13.62 3.43 6.08
N GLU A 33 14.13 2.99 7.23
CA GLU A 33 14.24 1.58 7.59
C GLU A 33 12.86 0.90 7.52
N HIS A 34 12.79 -0.20 6.75
CA HIS A 34 11.55 -0.89 6.45
C HIS A 34 11.62 -2.37 6.84
N GLU A 35 10.52 -2.84 7.43
CA GLU A 35 10.37 -4.23 7.89
C GLU A 35 9.40 -4.97 6.96
N SER A 36 9.84 -6.10 6.42
CA SER A 36 9.08 -6.88 5.43
C SER A 36 7.71 -7.32 5.95
N ASP A 37 7.59 -7.62 7.26
CA ASP A 37 6.33 -7.99 7.90
C ASP A 37 5.29 -6.88 7.89
N ARG A 38 5.73 -5.62 7.96
CA ARG A 38 4.83 -4.46 7.92
C ARG A 38 4.33 -4.18 6.51
N ILE A 39 5.15 -4.45 5.50
CA ILE A 39 4.77 -4.33 4.09
C ILE A 39 3.69 -5.34 3.75
N SER A 40 3.86 -6.61 4.16
CA SER A 40 2.84 -7.65 3.97
C SER A 40 1.52 -7.31 4.66
N LYS A 41 1.55 -6.75 5.87
CA LYS A 41 0.33 -6.32 6.58
C LYS A 41 -0.43 -5.21 5.85
N VAL A 42 0.26 -4.25 5.22
CA VAL A 42 -0.40 -3.17 4.47
C VAL A 42 -1.01 -3.69 3.17
N SER A 43 -0.30 -4.57 2.45
CA SER A 43 -0.84 -5.20 1.24
C SER A 43 -2.10 -6.00 1.52
N SER A 44 -2.14 -6.76 2.62
CA SER A 44 -3.33 -7.51 3.03
C SER A 44 -4.45 -6.59 3.52
N GLY A 45 -4.15 -5.59 4.34
CA GLY A 45 -5.15 -4.66 4.88
C GLY A 45 -5.84 -3.83 3.79
N PHE A 46 -5.06 -3.29 2.85
CA PHE A 46 -5.61 -2.40 1.81
C PHE A 46 -6.48 -3.14 0.78
N VAL A 47 -6.10 -4.38 0.42
CA VAL A 47 -6.90 -5.21 -0.51
C VAL A 47 -8.26 -5.59 0.10
N ILE A 48 -8.33 -5.82 1.41
CA ILE A 48 -9.58 -6.16 2.10
C ILE A 48 -10.53 -4.95 2.16
N THR A 49 -10.01 -3.73 2.36
CA THR A 49 -10.85 -2.53 2.51
C THR A 49 -11.50 -2.06 1.21
N ARG A 50 -10.91 -2.33 0.03
CA ARG A 50 -11.50 -1.96 -1.27
C ARG A 50 -12.84 -2.65 -1.57
N ARG A 51 -13.14 -3.79 -0.94
CA ARG A 51 -14.43 -4.51 -1.14
C ARG A 51 -15.60 -3.97 -0.32
N LEU A 52 -15.36 -3.21 0.75
CA LEU A 52 -16.43 -2.79 1.66
C LEU A 52 -17.04 -1.41 1.33
N ASN A 53 -16.35 -0.53 0.60
CA ASN A 53 -16.82 0.85 0.38
C ASN A 53 -17.78 1.05 -0.81
N VAL A 54 -18.08 0.01 -1.60
CA VAL A 54 -19.07 0.08 -2.70
C VAL A 54 -20.41 -0.56 -2.36
N ALA A 55 -20.53 -1.24 -1.22
CA ALA A 55 -21.79 -1.84 -0.78
C ALA A 55 -22.69 -0.87 0.02
N SER A 56 -22.14 0.21 0.60
CA SER A 56 -22.89 1.07 1.54
C SER A 56 -23.46 2.37 0.97
N ILE A 57 -23.20 2.70 -0.30
CA ILE A 57 -23.71 3.93 -0.97
C ILE A 57 -24.93 3.64 -1.89
N ARG A 58 -25.40 2.38 -1.92
CA ARG A 58 -26.49 1.95 -2.79
C ARG A 58 -27.72 1.38 -2.06
N ALA A 59 -27.93 1.79 -0.81
CA ALA A 59 -29.15 1.53 -0.04
C ALA A 59 -29.81 2.85 0.35
#